data_AF-A0A0R2LI69-F1
#
_entry.id   AF-A0A0R2LI69-F1
#
_cell.length_a   1.000
_cell.length_b   1.000
_cell.length_c   1.000
_cell.angle_alpha   90.00
_cell.angle_beta   90.00
_cell.angle_gamma   90.00
#
_symmetry.space_group_name_H-M   'P 1'
#
loop_
_entity.id
_entity.type
_entity.pdbx_description
1 polymer ?
#
loop_
_entity_poly.entity_id
_entity_poly.type
_entity_poly.pdbx_seq_one_letter_code
_entity_poly.pdbx_strand_id
1 'polypeptide(L)'
;MNNTAVEKTEARKEKDKEWTISNDAGHYLRVVFSVALENNMKNLRNFSFNRFESEQLNKLSPLVAHLTDDYELKIDDAVIGNAFLPLDAQDAQSLFKKID
;
A
#
# COMPACT_ATOMS: atom_id res chain seq x y z
N MET A 1 -1.62 22.96 -2.65
CA MET A 1 -0.80 21.90 -3.28
C MET A 1 -0.35 21.01 -2.13
N ASN A 2 -0.89 19.80 -2.01
CA ASN A 2 -0.38 18.81 -1.04
C ASN A 2 0.75 18.07 -1.77
N ASN A 3 1.99 18.25 -1.35
CA ASN A 3 3.13 17.58 -1.97
C ASN A 3 3.30 16.22 -1.28
N THR A 4 2.45 15.26 -1.64
CA THR A 4 2.67 13.87 -1.22
C THR A 4 3.84 13.30 -2.01
N ALA A 5 4.92 12.91 -1.33
CA ALA A 5 6.06 12.24 -1.94
C ALA A 5 5.84 10.72 -1.87
N VAL A 6 5.88 10.04 -3.01
CA VAL A 6 5.77 8.57 -3.09
C VAL A 6 7.15 8.01 -3.40
N GLU A 7 7.75 7.31 -2.44
CA GLU A 7 9.05 6.68 -2.56
C GLU A 7 8.89 5.15 -2.54
N LYS A 8 9.49 4.48 -3.53
CA LYS A 8 9.49 3.01 -3.63
C LYS A 8 10.73 2.45 -2.96
N THR A 9 10.57 1.54 -2.01
CA THR A 9 11.68 0.77 -1.45
C THR A 9 11.48 -0.71 -1.78
N GLU A 10 12.06 -1.16 -2.90
CA GLU A 10 12.02 -2.58 -3.26
C GLU A 10 12.99 -3.38 -2.38
N ALA A 11 12.46 -4.06 -1.35
CA ALA A 11 13.17 -5.16 -0.73
C ALA A 11 13.28 -6.31 -1.75
N ARG A 12 14.46 -6.94 -1.83
CA ARG A 12 14.84 -7.98 -2.83
C ARG A 12 13.73 -9.04 -3.05
N LYS A 13 13.68 -9.62 -4.26
CA LYS A 13 12.77 -10.66 -4.84
C LYS A 13 12.06 -11.70 -3.94
N GLU A 14 12.47 -11.91 -2.69
CA GLU A 14 11.91 -12.86 -1.74
C GLU A 14 11.28 -12.19 -0.50
N LYS A 15 11.26 -10.85 -0.47
CA LYS A 15 10.65 -10.05 0.59
C LYS A 15 9.43 -9.30 0.06
N ASP A 16 8.56 -8.94 1.00
CA ASP A 16 7.41 -8.08 0.72
C ASP A 16 7.86 -6.77 0.07
N LYS A 17 7.04 -6.22 -0.82
CA LYS A 17 7.33 -4.94 -1.48
C LYS A 17 6.89 -3.80 -0.60
N GLU A 18 7.79 -2.85 -0.35
CA GLU A 18 7.54 -1.75 0.56
C GLU A 18 7.50 -0.42 -0.21
N TRP A 19 6.47 0.35 0.05
CA TRP A 19 6.32 1.71 -0.45
C TRP A 19 6.19 2.64 0.72
N THR A 20 6.85 3.78 0.66
CA THR A 20 6.71 4.83 1.66
C THR A 20 6.07 6.02 0.98
N ILE A 21 4.92 6.44 1.50
CA ILE A 21 4.24 7.65 1.05
C ILE A 21 4.38 8.66 2.19
N SER A 22 5.07 9.76 1.94
CA SER A 22 5.37 10.79 2.95
C SER A 22 4.57 12.06 2.69
N ASN A 23 4.19 12.75 3.76
CA ASN A 23 3.57 14.07 3.69
C ASN A 23 4.56 15.21 4.02
N ASP A 24 4.16 16.45 3.73
CA ASP A 24 4.95 17.65 4.03
C ASP A 24 5.21 17.88 5.54
N ALA A 25 4.45 17.23 6.42
CA ALA A 25 4.61 17.33 7.87
C ALA A 25 5.72 16.41 8.43
N GLY A 26 6.33 15.58 7.57
CA GLY A 26 7.38 14.64 7.96
C GLY A 26 6.86 13.28 8.45
N HIS A 27 5.56 13.02 8.29
CA HIS A 27 4.95 11.73 8.59
C HIS A 27 4.81 10.88 7.35
N TYR A 28 4.80 9.56 7.52
CA TYR A 28 4.67 8.63 6.40
C TYR A 28 3.73 7.45 6.65
N LEU A 29 3.21 6.91 5.55
CA LEU A 29 2.56 5.61 5.49
C LEU A 29 3.48 4.63 4.76
N ARG A 30 3.92 3.59 5.48
CA ARG A 30 4.58 2.42 4.91
C ARG A 30 3.51 1.44 4.42
N VAL A 31 3.46 1.21 3.11
CA VAL A 31 2.56 0.23 2.49
C VAL A 31 3.37 -1.01 2.13
N VAL A 32 3.03 -2.14 2.74
CA VAL A 32 3.74 -3.42 2.58
C VAL A 32 2.85 -4.38 1.81
N PHE A 33 3.20 -4.66 0.55
CA PHE A 33 2.52 -5.66 -0.26
C PHE A 33 3.17 -7.03 -0.09
N SER A 34 2.38 -8.01 0.31
CA SER A 34 2.85 -9.40 0.48
C SER A 34 3.34 -9.99 -0.84
N VAL A 35 4.49 -10.66 -0.80
CA VAL A 35 5.00 -11.43 -1.95
C VAL A 35 4.03 -12.57 -2.35
N ALA A 36 3.28 -13.12 -1.39
CA ALA A 36 2.27 -14.16 -1.66
C ALA A 36 1.11 -13.60 -2.49
N LEU A 37 0.65 -12.39 -2.17
CA LEU A 37 -0.39 -11.68 -2.93
C LEU A 37 0.06 -11.42 -4.36
N GLU A 38 1.29 -10.95 -4.55
CA GLU A 38 1.87 -10.76 -5.88
C GLU A 38 1.89 -12.06 -6.70
N ASN A 39 2.35 -13.16 -6.10
CA ASN A 39 2.40 -14.45 -6.75
C ASN A 39 1.00 -14.98 -7.09
N ASN A 40 0.03 -14.85 -6.18
CA ASN A 40 -1.34 -15.27 -6.40
C ASN A 40 -1.99 -14.50 -7.56
N MET A 41 -1.83 -13.17 -7.60
CA MET A 41 -2.33 -12.34 -8.69
C MET A 41 -1.68 -12.68 -10.04
N LYS A 42 -0.36 -12.92 -10.06
CA LYS A 42 0.36 -13.30 -11.28
C LYS A 42 -0.06 -14.67 -11.84
N ASN A 43 -0.46 -15.60 -10.96
CA ASN A 43 -0.93 -16.92 -11.35
C ASN A 43 -2.35 -16.89 -11.96
N LEU A 44 -3.11 -15.83 -11.74
CA LEU A 44 -4.48 -15.70 -12.24
C LEU A 44 -4.52 -14.93 -13.56
N ARG A 45 -5.17 -15.54 -14.56
CA ARG A 45 -5.37 -14.91 -15.87
C ARG A 45 -6.21 -13.64 -15.68
N ASN A 46 -5.79 -12.53 -16.30
CA ASN A 46 -6.42 -11.21 -16.30
C ASN A 46 -6.14 -10.28 -15.11
N PHE A 47 -5.33 -10.69 -14.13
CA PHE A 47 -4.92 -9.80 -13.05
C PHE A 47 -3.49 -9.28 -13.29
N SER A 48 -3.27 -8.01 -12.95
CA SER A 48 -1.95 -7.37 -13.02
C SER A 48 -1.63 -6.77 -11.66
N PHE A 49 -0.67 -7.38 -10.96
CA PHE A 49 -0.21 -6.89 -9.68
C PHE A 49 0.30 -5.46 -9.76
N ASN A 50 1.05 -5.10 -10.81
CA ASN A 50 1.57 -3.74 -10.99
C ASN A 50 0.45 -2.70 -11.15
N ARG A 51 -0.66 -3.09 -11.80
CA ARG A 51 -1.84 -2.23 -11.94
C ARG A 51 -2.50 -2.05 -10.58
N PHE A 52 -2.75 -3.15 -9.87
CA PHE A 52 -3.32 -3.14 -8.53
C PHE A 52 -2.49 -2.30 -7.55
N GLU A 53 -1.16 -2.49 -7.54
CA GLU A 53 -0.21 -1.71 -6.74
C GLU A 53 -0.34 -0.21 -7.01
N SER A 54 -0.32 0.19 -8.29
CA SER A 54 -0.51 1.59 -8.68
C SER A 54 -1.87 2.15 -8.25
N GLU A 55 -2.96 1.41 -8.47
CA GLU A 55 -4.30 1.83 -8.08
C GLU A 55 -4.43 1.97 -6.55
N GLN A 56 -3.84 1.05 -5.79
CA GLN A 56 -3.81 1.10 -4.34
C GLN A 56 -3.05 2.33 -3.82
N LEU A 57 -1.85 2.59 -4.33
CA LEU A 57 -1.06 3.76 -3.92
C LEU A 57 -1.78 5.08 -4.25
N ASN A 58 -2.45 5.15 -5.41
CA ASN A 58 -3.25 6.30 -5.78
C ASN A 58 -4.44 6.54 -4.82
N LYS A 59 -5.11 5.46 -4.37
CA LYS A 59 -6.18 5.57 -3.36
C LYS A 59 -5.67 6.00 -1.99
N LEU A 60 -4.44 5.63 -1.62
CA LEU A 60 -3.84 5.94 -0.32
C LEU A 60 -3.20 7.34 -0.25
N SER A 61 -2.66 7.84 -1.36
CA SER A 61 -2.02 9.16 -1.45
C SER A 61 -2.80 10.32 -0.79
N PRO A 62 -4.14 10.46 -0.99
CA PRO A 62 -4.90 11.52 -0.32
C PRO A 62 -5.04 11.34 1.20
N LEU A 63 -4.98 10.11 1.71
CA LEU A 63 -5.04 9.86 3.17
C LEU A 63 -3.76 10.31 3.87
N VAL A 64 -2.62 10.17 3.19
CA VAL A 64 -1.30 10.48 3.75
C VAL A 64 -1.15 11.96 4.06
N ALA A 65 -1.78 12.83 3.26
CA ALA A 65 -1.78 14.27 3.47
C ALA A 65 -2.30 14.69 4.86
N HIS A 66 -3.07 13.84 5.54
CA HIS A 66 -3.69 14.12 6.83
C HIS A 66 -3.10 13.30 8.00
N LEU A 67 -2.00 12.58 7.78
CA LEU A 67 -1.37 11.79 8.85
C LEU A 67 -0.66 12.67 9.87
N THR A 68 -0.86 12.34 11.14
CA THR A 68 -0.25 13.00 12.32
C THR A 68 0.88 12.20 12.95
N ASP A 69 1.09 10.98 12.48
CA ASP A 69 2.07 10.01 12.98
C ASP A 69 2.48 9.09 11.83
N ASP A 70 3.47 8.23 12.08
CA ASP A 70 3.89 7.23 11.12
C ASP A 70 3.04 5.96 11.24
N TYR A 71 2.63 5.42 10.10
CA TYR A 71 1.75 4.25 10.05
C TYR A 71 2.26 3.19 9.07
N GLU A 72 1.87 1.95 9.32
CA GLU A 72 2.05 0.81 8.43
C GLU A 72 0.68 0.29 7.97
N LEU A 73 0.57 0.01 6.67
CA LEU A 73 -0.52 -0.74 6.08
C LEU A 73 0.05 -1.99 5.41
N LYS A 74 -0.29 -3.16 5.94
CA LYS A 74 0.03 -4.44 5.31
C LYS A 74 -1.11 -4.90 4.40
N ILE A 75 -0.76 -5.19 3.15
CA ILE A 75 -1.69 -5.62 2.11
C ILE A 75 -1.33 -7.06 1.71
N ASP A 76 -2.19 -7.98 2.12
CA ASP A 76 -2.08 -9.41 1.85
C ASP A 76 -3.42 -10.02 1.41
N ASP A 77 -3.42 -11.30 1.05
CA ASP A 77 -4.61 -12.00 0.55
C ASP A 77 -5.78 -12.00 1.54
N ALA A 78 -5.54 -11.94 2.86
CA ALA A 78 -6.62 -11.88 3.84
C ALA A 78 -7.32 -10.53 3.86
N VAL A 79 -6.60 -9.46 3.50
CA VAL A 79 -7.11 -8.09 3.44
C VAL A 79 -7.84 -7.83 2.12
N ILE A 80 -7.27 -8.30 1.00
CA ILE A 80 -7.80 -8.03 -0.35
C ILE A 80 -8.85 -9.05 -0.80
N GLY A 81 -8.76 -10.28 -0.30
CA GLY A 81 -9.61 -11.39 -0.71
C GLY A 81 -9.44 -11.78 -2.17
N ASN A 82 -10.34 -12.65 -2.64
CA ASN A 82 -10.23 -13.28 -3.97
C ASN A 82 -10.56 -12.35 -5.15
N ALA A 83 -11.08 -11.15 -4.89
CA ALA A 83 -11.47 -10.20 -5.93
C ALA A 83 -10.30 -9.33 -6.42
N PHE A 84 -9.19 -9.29 -5.67
CA PHE A 84 -8.00 -8.49 -5.98
C PHE A 84 -8.31 -7.00 -6.25
N LEU A 85 -9.27 -6.45 -5.51
CA LEU A 85 -9.70 -5.07 -5.62
C LEU A 85 -8.92 -4.18 -4.63
N PRO A 86 -8.43 -3.00 -5.07
CA PRO A 86 -7.79 -2.05 -4.17
C PRO A 86 -8.74 -1.59 -3.06
N LEU A 87 -8.23 -1.55 -1.82
CA LEU A 87 -8.98 -1.08 -0.67
C LEU A 87 -9.42 0.36 -0.88
N ASP A 88 -10.65 0.65 -0.49
CA ASP A 88 -11.10 2.03 -0.39
C ASP A 88 -10.45 2.72 0.80
N ALA A 89 -10.44 4.05 0.75
CA ALA A 89 -9.70 4.87 1.70
C ALA A 89 -10.13 4.62 3.16
N GLN A 90 -11.42 4.42 3.39
CA GLN A 90 -11.98 4.18 4.72
C GLN A 90 -11.59 2.80 5.29
N ASP A 91 -11.61 1.75 4.46
CA ASP A 91 -11.20 0.41 4.86
C ASP A 91 -9.69 0.35 5.12
N ALA A 92 -8.91 1.00 4.25
CA ALA A 92 -7.47 1.10 4.42
C ALA A 92 -7.09 1.82 5.72
N GLN A 93 -7.73 2.95 6.04
CA GLN A 93 -7.44 3.72 7.25
C GLN A 93 -7.72 2.92 8.52
N SER A 94 -8.75 2.07 8.51
CA SER A 94 -9.09 1.19 9.64
C SER A 94 -8.04 0.10 9.90
N LEU A 95 -7.17 -0.16 8.92
CA LEU A 95 -6.11 -1.16 8.98
C LEU A 95 -4.73 -0.55 9.28
N PHE A 96 -4.63 0.78 9.42
CA PHE A 96 -3.38 1.45 9.75
C PHE A 96 -2.91 1.04 11.14
N LYS A 97 -1.64 0.64 11.22
CA LYS A 97 -0.95 0.37 12.48
C LYS A 97 0.07 1.45 12.71
N LYS A 98 -0.05 2.16 13.82
CA LYS A 98 0.94 3.17 14.20
C LYS A 98 2.31 2.49 14.38
N ILE A 99 3.33 3.10 13.79
CA ILE A 99 4.73 2.73 13.97
C ILE A 99 5.31 3.70 15.00
N ASP A 100 6.07 3.18 15.95
CA ASP A 100 6.83 3.96 16.95
C ASP A 100 8.29 4.14 16.49
#